data_AF-B7FX62-F1
#
_entry.id   AF-B7FX62-F1
#
_cell.length_a   1.000
_cell.length_b   1.000
_cell.length_c   1.000
_cell.angle_alpha   90.00
_cell.angle_beta   90.00
_cell.angle_gamma   90.00
#
_symmetry.space_group_name_H-M   'P 1'
#
loop_
_entity.id
_entity.type
_entity.pdbx_description
1 polymer ?
#
loop_
_entity_poly.entity_id
_entity_poly.type
_entity_poly.pdbx_seq_one_letter_code
_entity_poly.pdbx_strand_id
1 'polypeptide(L)'
;MMKQQHSQQEDQIFDLLGVMIRQERTRYRVVNYLQREMVYECQQQQSQYVVEACASITNNQYAVKKSQSSTSLRDVQGDVGNSSPRSARTTSGPLRIESTASPVSDRAVQFSFWRQQMFDWACMVTDCFSIDREVVAASFNLLDRYVARELSSHSSSTCPDDYSPALVSPISREDFQLFSMTCLYITVKILEPYPRKLSLEALVDMSRGFYTPDDIAVTEREIMTALSWHLHPPTAIGFSRMYWSLLASTDATEPSSAVQTTCATLTELAVANAEFIDSPPSLVGLAATVLAYRLPANTNAHDTDQNGCSAAVHEAQARLLLAKLAPLVEPQAQQFHAIYTQLEALYGN
;
A
#
# COMPACT_ATOMS: atom_id res chain seq x y z
N MET A 1 -33.49 -20.62 25.73
CA MET A 1 -32.07 -20.73 26.13
C MET A 1 -31.18 -20.64 24.89
N MET A 2 -30.80 -21.74 24.20
CA MET A 2 -29.85 -21.72 23.06
C MET A 2 -30.08 -20.57 22.04
N LYS A 3 -31.28 -20.44 21.43
CA LYS A 3 -31.58 -19.34 20.48
C LYS A 3 -31.34 -17.92 21.02
N GLN A 4 -31.51 -17.72 22.32
CA GLN A 4 -31.29 -16.43 22.99
C GLN A 4 -29.79 -16.17 23.21
N GLN A 5 -29.00 -17.23 23.44
CA GLN A 5 -27.54 -17.15 23.53
C GLN A 5 -26.91 -16.88 22.16
N HIS A 6 -27.39 -17.52 21.09
CA HIS A 6 -26.95 -17.21 19.72
C HIS A 6 -27.26 -15.77 19.31
N SER A 7 -28.47 -15.26 19.60
CA SER A 7 -28.81 -13.84 19.36
C SER A 7 -27.85 -12.92 20.11
N GLN A 8 -27.63 -13.15 21.40
CA GLN A 8 -26.73 -12.33 22.22
C GLN A 8 -25.26 -12.38 21.75
N GLN A 9 -24.81 -13.51 21.20
CA GLN A 9 -23.48 -13.66 20.60
C GLN A 9 -23.38 -12.92 19.26
N GLU A 10 -24.42 -12.97 18.42
CA GLU A 10 -24.50 -12.24 17.15
C GLU A 10 -24.53 -10.72 17.38
N ASP A 11 -25.31 -10.24 18.34
CA ASP A 11 -25.34 -8.83 18.76
C ASP A 11 -23.93 -8.35 19.20
N GLN A 12 -23.21 -9.14 20.01
CA GLN A 12 -21.84 -8.83 20.45
C GLN A 12 -20.83 -8.78 19.29
N ILE A 13 -20.99 -9.63 18.27
CA ILE A 13 -20.15 -9.60 17.07
C ILE A 13 -20.42 -8.33 16.27
N PHE A 14 -21.68 -7.92 16.11
CA PHE A 14 -22.04 -6.68 15.42
C PHE A 14 -21.54 -5.42 16.15
N ASP A 15 -21.62 -5.37 17.48
CA ASP A 15 -21.03 -4.28 18.28
C ASP A 15 -19.52 -4.18 18.07
N LEU A 16 -18.79 -5.31 18.13
CA LEU A 16 -17.34 -5.35 17.93
C LEU A 16 -16.95 -4.95 16.50
N LEU A 17 -17.65 -5.44 15.48
CA LEU A 17 -17.50 -5.01 14.08
C LEU A 17 -17.72 -3.50 13.93
N GLY A 18 -18.75 -2.95 14.58
CA GLY A 18 -19.05 -1.52 14.59
C GLY A 18 -17.96 -0.67 15.26
N VAL A 19 -17.25 -1.21 16.25
CA VAL A 19 -16.04 -0.59 16.83
C VAL A 19 -14.86 -0.69 15.87
N MET A 20 -14.59 -1.86 15.27
CA MET A 20 -13.48 -2.08 14.35
C MET A 20 -13.58 -1.19 13.10
N ILE A 21 -14.73 -1.14 12.42
CA ILE A 21 -14.97 -0.27 11.25
C ILE A 21 -14.83 1.21 11.62
N ARG A 22 -15.21 1.60 12.85
CA ARG A 22 -15.02 2.98 13.32
C ARG A 22 -13.53 3.30 13.52
N GLN A 23 -12.75 2.38 14.10
CA GLN A 23 -11.30 2.56 14.30
C GLN A 23 -10.55 2.58 12.97
N GLU A 24 -10.88 1.67 12.05
CA GLU A 24 -10.42 1.65 10.66
C GLU A 24 -10.57 3.04 10.03
N ARG A 25 -11.82 3.54 9.91
CA ARG A 25 -12.12 4.79 9.20
C ARG A 25 -11.55 6.06 9.85
N THR A 26 -11.26 6.05 11.16
CA THR A 26 -10.88 7.27 11.92
C THR A 26 -9.41 7.32 12.39
N ARG A 27 -8.74 6.17 12.56
CA ARG A 27 -7.41 6.09 13.19
C ARG A 27 -6.40 5.28 12.37
N TYR A 28 -6.87 4.22 11.71
CA TYR A 28 -6.03 3.27 10.97
C TYR A 28 -6.17 3.39 9.44
N ARG A 29 -6.93 4.38 8.95
CA ARG A 29 -7.04 4.69 7.54
C ARG A 29 -5.67 5.05 6.98
N VAL A 30 -5.23 4.27 6.00
CA VAL A 30 -4.08 4.55 5.16
C VAL A 30 -4.48 5.55 4.08
N VAL A 31 -3.50 6.31 3.56
CA VAL A 31 -3.66 7.12 2.36
C VAL A 31 -2.71 6.58 1.30
N ASN A 32 -3.18 6.34 0.08
CA ASN A 32 -2.40 5.73 -0.98
C ASN A 32 -1.27 6.64 -1.48
N TYR A 33 -0.12 6.59 -0.81
CA TYR A 33 1.04 7.43 -1.10
C TYR A 33 1.74 7.06 -2.41
N LEU A 34 1.41 5.92 -3.03
CA LEU A 34 1.89 5.53 -4.35
C LEU A 34 1.11 6.20 -5.49
N GLN A 35 -0.16 6.58 -5.25
CA GLN A 35 -1.01 7.28 -6.22
C GLN A 35 -1.12 8.80 -5.95
N ARG A 36 -0.66 9.27 -4.78
CA ARG A 36 -0.91 10.64 -4.28
C ARG A 36 0.11 11.68 -4.74
N GLU A 37 0.06 12.05 -6.01
CA GLU A 37 0.53 13.38 -6.46
C GLU A 37 -0.61 14.28 -6.97
N MET A 38 -1.80 13.74 -7.26
CA MET A 38 -2.92 14.49 -7.89
C MET A 38 -3.74 15.45 -7.00
N VAL A 39 -3.44 15.61 -5.70
CA VAL A 39 -4.34 16.32 -4.76
C VAL A 39 -3.91 17.77 -4.45
N TYR A 40 -2.61 18.08 -4.52
CA TYR A 40 -2.10 19.38 -4.06
C TYR A 40 -2.37 20.54 -5.04
N GLU A 41 -2.38 20.28 -6.36
CA GLU A 41 -2.76 21.30 -7.35
C GLU A 41 -4.25 21.70 -7.23
N CYS A 42 -5.13 20.73 -6.96
CA CYS A 42 -6.58 20.96 -6.92
C CYS A 42 -7.00 21.96 -5.84
N GLN A 43 -6.39 21.93 -4.65
CA GLN A 43 -6.74 22.83 -3.54
C GLN A 43 -6.11 24.22 -3.65
N GLN A 44 -4.98 24.38 -4.36
CA GLN A 44 -4.43 25.71 -4.66
C GLN A 44 -5.13 26.36 -5.86
N GLN A 45 -5.41 25.62 -6.93
CA GLN A 45 -6.10 26.17 -8.10
C GLN A 45 -7.54 26.62 -7.79
N GLN A 46 -8.27 25.92 -6.92
CA GLN A 46 -9.61 26.35 -6.47
C GLN A 46 -9.63 27.61 -5.59
N SER A 47 -8.49 28.09 -5.09
CA SER A 47 -8.42 29.34 -4.30
C SER A 47 -7.88 30.55 -5.07
N GLN A 48 -7.18 30.38 -6.20
CA GLN A 48 -6.76 31.50 -7.05
C GLN A 48 -7.74 31.85 -8.19
N TYR A 49 -8.56 30.92 -8.68
CA TYR A 49 -9.42 31.15 -9.86
C TYR A 49 -10.63 32.09 -9.67
N VAL A 50 -10.71 32.80 -8.54
CA VAL A 50 -11.81 33.73 -8.19
C VAL A 50 -11.33 35.20 -8.08
N VAL A 51 -10.01 35.46 -8.13
CA VAL A 51 -9.46 36.81 -7.89
C VAL A 51 -8.81 37.45 -9.13
N GLU A 52 -8.04 36.70 -9.93
CA GLU A 52 -7.32 37.30 -11.08
C GLU A 52 -8.20 37.57 -12.32
N ALA A 53 -9.47 37.12 -12.31
CA ALA A 53 -10.47 37.52 -13.31
C ALA A 53 -10.72 39.05 -13.36
N CYS A 54 -10.26 39.81 -12.36
CA CYS A 54 -10.36 41.27 -12.29
C CYS A 54 -9.07 42.03 -12.69
N ALA A 55 -7.96 41.35 -12.96
CA ALA A 55 -6.67 42.01 -13.28
C ALA A 55 -6.56 42.48 -14.75
N SER A 56 -7.45 42.01 -15.64
CA SER A 56 -7.35 42.14 -17.09
C SER A 56 -7.89 43.46 -17.69
N ILE A 57 -8.27 44.44 -16.86
CA ILE A 57 -9.00 45.65 -17.30
C ILE A 57 -8.12 46.91 -17.42
N THR A 58 -6.95 46.99 -16.75
CA THR A 58 -6.14 48.23 -16.71
C THR A 58 -4.64 48.05 -16.93
N ASN A 59 -4.24 47.64 -18.14
CA ASN A 59 -3.43 48.52 -19.00
C ASN A 59 -3.24 47.93 -20.40
N ASN A 60 -3.47 48.77 -21.41
CA ASN A 60 -3.30 48.46 -22.84
C ASN A 60 -2.26 49.44 -23.42
N GLN A 61 -1.57 49.04 -24.49
CA GLN A 61 -0.54 49.82 -25.21
C GLN A 61 0.77 49.96 -24.38
N TYR A 62 1.97 49.72 -24.91
CA TYR A 62 2.49 50.12 -26.23
C TYR A 62 3.22 48.99 -26.99
N ALA A 63 3.32 49.15 -28.32
CA ALA A 63 4.14 48.31 -29.21
C ALA A 63 5.19 49.14 -29.97
N VAL A 64 6.41 48.61 -30.13
CA VAL A 64 7.44 49.09 -31.08
C VAL A 64 8.22 47.89 -31.65
N LYS A 65 8.63 47.98 -32.93
CA LYS A 65 9.47 46.99 -33.64
C LYS A 65 10.89 47.52 -33.89
N LYS A 66 11.90 46.64 -33.83
CA LYS A 66 13.11 46.51 -34.68
C LYS A 66 13.99 45.40 -34.08
N SER A 67 14.66 44.45 -34.76
CA SER A 67 15.18 44.29 -36.13
C SER A 67 16.42 45.13 -36.49
N GLN A 68 17.62 44.55 -36.43
CA GLN A 68 18.51 44.28 -37.59
C GLN A 68 19.85 43.62 -37.18
N SER A 69 20.68 43.28 -38.18
CA SER A 69 21.86 42.40 -38.10
C SER A 69 23.10 42.99 -38.79
N SER A 70 24.30 42.69 -38.28
CA SER A 70 25.61 42.85 -38.97
C SER A 70 26.65 41.92 -38.30
N THR A 71 27.44 41.06 -38.97
CA THR A 71 28.56 41.28 -39.92
C THR A 71 29.74 42.12 -39.36
N SER A 72 31.03 41.77 -39.55
CA SER A 72 31.69 40.57 -40.12
C SER A 72 33.24 40.62 -40.09
N LEU A 73 33.90 39.48 -40.36
CA LEU A 73 35.16 39.28 -41.15
C LEU A 73 36.59 39.41 -40.52
N ARG A 74 37.52 38.64 -41.13
CA ARG A 74 39.01 38.65 -41.12
C ARG A 74 39.77 38.01 -39.94
N ASP A 75 41.00 37.46 -40.03
CA ASP A 75 41.94 36.87 -41.05
C ASP A 75 43.22 36.39 -40.23
N VAL A 76 44.21 35.53 -40.58
CA VAL A 76 44.58 34.60 -41.70
C VAL A 76 45.73 33.62 -41.23
N GLN A 77 45.98 32.49 -41.96
CA GLN A 77 47.15 31.53 -42.09
C GLN A 77 48.38 31.54 -41.11
N GLY A 78 49.19 30.49 -40.89
CA GLY A 78 49.38 29.10 -41.41
C GLY A 78 49.76 28.09 -40.28
N ASP A 79 50.45 26.94 -40.42
CA ASP A 79 51.37 26.35 -41.44
C ASP A 79 51.37 24.76 -41.37
N VAL A 80 52.36 24.04 -41.94
CA VAL A 80 52.27 22.63 -42.44
C VAL A 80 52.93 21.48 -41.61
N GLY A 81 52.30 20.29 -41.63
CA GLY A 81 52.93 18.94 -41.45
C GLY A 81 52.52 18.17 -40.17
N ASN A 82 52.38 16.82 -40.12
CA ASN A 82 52.79 15.73 -41.04
C ASN A 82 52.01 14.39 -40.76
N SER A 83 52.10 13.41 -41.68
CA SER A 83 51.93 11.93 -41.52
C SER A 83 50.60 11.28 -41.00
N SER A 84 49.84 10.78 -41.98
CA SER A 84 48.84 9.67 -42.04
C SER A 84 49.25 8.29 -41.44
N PRO A 85 48.44 7.19 -41.55
CA PRO A 85 46.98 6.99 -41.38
C PRO A 85 46.56 5.66 -40.68
N ARG A 86 45.26 5.49 -40.33
CA ARG A 86 44.54 4.21 -40.53
C ARG A 86 43.02 4.36 -40.67
N SER A 87 42.37 3.41 -41.35
CA SER A 87 41.05 3.59 -41.97
C SER A 87 39.82 3.29 -41.09
N ALA A 88 38.83 4.17 -41.21
CA ALA A 88 37.39 3.92 -41.42
C ALA A 88 36.66 2.74 -40.73
N ARG A 89 35.45 3.03 -40.24
CA ARG A 89 34.20 2.53 -40.87
C ARG A 89 32.96 3.36 -40.49
N THR A 90 32.20 3.80 -41.48
CA THR A 90 30.83 4.34 -41.32
C THR A 90 29.80 3.21 -41.24
N THR A 91 28.81 3.31 -40.33
CA THR A 91 27.40 2.89 -40.52
C THR A 91 26.54 3.28 -39.32
N SER A 92 25.44 4.01 -39.58
CA SER A 92 24.16 4.02 -38.85
C SER A 92 24.13 3.62 -37.35
N GLY A 93 24.01 4.62 -36.47
CA GLY A 93 23.36 4.42 -35.16
C GLY A 93 21.83 4.54 -35.30
N PRO A 94 21.02 3.73 -34.59
CA PRO A 94 19.57 3.83 -34.64
C PRO A 94 19.06 5.08 -33.90
N LEU A 95 17.86 5.53 -34.27
CA LEU A 95 17.15 6.61 -33.57
C LEU A 95 16.90 6.19 -32.12
N ARG A 96 17.50 6.90 -31.16
CA ARG A 96 17.16 6.77 -29.74
C ARG A 96 15.76 7.36 -29.54
N ILE A 97 14.75 6.50 -29.41
CA ILE A 97 13.47 6.91 -28.86
C ILE A 97 13.73 7.24 -27.39
N GLU A 98 13.76 8.53 -27.07
CA GLU A 98 13.80 8.97 -25.68
C GLU A 98 12.43 8.70 -25.08
N SER A 99 12.38 7.72 -24.17
CA SER A 99 11.14 7.35 -23.49
C SER A 99 10.71 8.53 -22.62
N THR A 100 9.58 9.15 -22.97
CA THR A 100 9.00 10.30 -22.26
C THR A 100 8.29 9.87 -20.97
N ALA A 101 8.94 9.02 -20.18
CA ALA A 101 8.46 8.60 -18.88
C ALA A 101 8.62 9.78 -17.90
N SER A 102 7.49 10.25 -17.33
CA SER A 102 7.52 11.27 -16.28
C SER A 102 8.23 10.72 -15.04
N PRO A 103 9.12 11.48 -14.37
CA PRO A 103 9.84 11.01 -13.17
C PRO A 103 8.90 10.69 -11.98
N VAL A 104 7.65 11.16 -12.03
CA VAL A 104 6.55 10.78 -11.12
C VAL A 104 6.30 9.26 -11.15
N SER A 105 6.30 8.66 -12.35
CA SER A 105 6.04 7.23 -12.55
C SER A 105 7.11 6.35 -11.90
N ASP A 106 8.35 6.83 -11.83
CA ASP A 106 9.51 6.09 -11.33
C ASP A 106 9.46 5.97 -9.79
N ARG A 107 9.00 7.02 -9.10
CA ARG A 107 8.85 7.04 -7.63
C ARG A 107 7.82 6.06 -7.11
N ALA A 108 6.63 6.01 -7.73
CA ALA A 108 5.57 5.08 -7.34
C ALA A 108 6.01 3.61 -7.53
N VAL A 109 6.69 3.31 -8.64
CA VAL A 109 7.29 2.01 -8.92
C VAL A 109 8.39 1.68 -7.90
N GLN A 110 9.26 2.63 -7.58
CA GLN A 110 10.34 2.46 -6.60
C GLN A 110 9.83 2.13 -5.20
N PHE A 111 8.87 2.90 -4.66
CA PHE A 111 8.29 2.61 -3.34
C PHE A 111 7.51 1.29 -3.34
N SER A 112 6.76 0.98 -4.40
CA SER A 112 6.07 -0.33 -4.53
C SER A 112 7.06 -1.50 -4.52
N PHE A 113 8.18 -1.37 -5.23
CA PHE A 113 9.25 -2.38 -5.26
C PHE A 113 9.97 -2.54 -3.90
N TRP A 114 10.19 -1.45 -3.16
CA TRP A 114 10.73 -1.53 -1.79
C TRP A 114 9.73 -2.16 -0.81
N ARG A 115 8.44 -1.79 -0.93
CA ARG A 115 7.35 -2.36 -0.13
C ARG A 115 7.24 -3.87 -0.32
N GLN A 116 7.31 -4.37 -1.56
CA GLN A 116 7.31 -5.81 -1.84
C GLN A 116 8.52 -6.52 -1.22
N GLN A 117 9.75 -6.01 -1.43
CA GLN A 117 10.96 -6.60 -0.82
C GLN A 117 10.87 -6.68 0.71
N MET A 118 10.33 -5.64 1.35
CA MET A 118 10.16 -5.64 2.80
C MET A 118 9.00 -6.51 3.27
N PHE A 119 8.00 -6.75 2.43
CA PHE A 119 6.91 -7.71 2.69
C PHE A 119 7.43 -9.14 2.64
N ASP A 120 8.13 -9.51 1.56
CA ASP A 120 8.76 -10.83 1.40
C ASP A 120 9.74 -11.10 2.57
N TRP A 121 10.50 -10.08 2.98
CA TRP A 121 11.37 -10.13 4.15
C TRP A 121 10.58 -10.31 5.47
N ALA A 122 9.52 -9.55 5.70
CA ALA A 122 8.70 -9.68 6.91
C ALA A 122 8.01 -11.05 7.01
N CYS A 123 7.59 -11.63 5.88
CA CYS A 123 7.12 -13.00 5.80
C CYS A 123 8.23 -13.99 6.19
N MET A 124 9.42 -13.93 5.57
CA MET A 124 10.55 -14.80 5.96
C MET A 124 10.92 -14.68 7.45
N VAL A 125 10.89 -13.47 8.03
CA VAL A 125 11.14 -13.27 9.46
C VAL A 125 10.03 -13.91 10.30
N THR A 126 8.76 -13.70 9.98
CA THR A 126 7.66 -14.30 10.74
C THR A 126 7.66 -15.83 10.66
N ASP A 127 8.03 -16.42 9.52
CA ASP A 127 8.24 -17.87 9.36
C ASP A 127 9.41 -18.37 10.22
N CYS A 128 10.58 -17.72 10.16
CA CYS A 128 11.77 -18.13 10.94
C CYS A 128 11.58 -18.06 12.46
N PHE A 129 10.72 -17.16 12.94
CA PHE A 129 10.43 -17.00 14.38
C PHE A 129 9.08 -17.60 14.82
N SER A 130 8.34 -18.27 13.92
CA SER A 130 6.99 -18.81 14.17
C SER A 130 6.01 -17.79 14.74
N ILE A 131 6.01 -16.58 14.16
CA ILE A 131 5.14 -15.44 14.50
C ILE A 131 3.86 -15.49 13.64
N ASP A 132 2.71 -15.07 14.17
CA ASP A 132 1.46 -15.04 13.38
C ASP A 132 1.55 -14.05 12.20
N ARG A 133 1.08 -14.46 11.02
CA ARG A 133 1.05 -13.63 9.80
C ARG A 133 0.23 -12.34 9.95
N GLU A 134 -0.72 -12.29 10.88
CA GLU A 134 -1.45 -11.07 11.23
C GLU A 134 -0.51 -9.94 11.69
N VAL A 135 0.66 -10.27 12.25
CA VAL A 135 1.69 -9.30 12.62
C VAL A 135 2.26 -8.59 11.39
N VAL A 136 2.36 -9.26 10.23
CA VAL A 136 2.75 -8.62 8.95
C VAL A 136 1.64 -7.69 8.47
N ALA A 137 0.38 -8.11 8.55
CA ALA A 137 -0.77 -7.25 8.19
C ALA A 137 -0.83 -5.97 9.05
N ALA A 138 -0.53 -6.08 10.34
CA ALA A 138 -0.44 -4.94 11.24
C ALA A 138 0.79 -4.06 10.93
N SER A 139 1.96 -4.64 10.71
CA SER A 139 3.21 -3.88 10.51
C SER A 139 3.18 -3.04 9.24
N PHE A 140 2.57 -3.57 8.17
CA PHE A 140 2.39 -2.83 6.92
C PHE A 140 1.39 -1.68 7.05
N ASN A 141 0.33 -1.81 7.86
CA ASN A 141 -0.54 -0.67 8.16
C ASN A 141 0.22 0.45 8.91
N LEU A 142 1.12 0.11 9.86
CA LEU A 142 1.97 1.10 10.53
C LEU A 142 2.93 1.77 9.54
N LEU A 143 3.63 0.98 8.72
CA LEU A 143 4.57 1.44 7.69
C LEU A 143 3.90 2.38 6.69
N ASP A 144 2.81 1.94 6.06
CA ASP A 144 2.12 2.68 5.01
C ASP A 144 1.52 4.00 5.55
N ARG A 145 1.05 4.02 6.81
CA ARG A 145 0.59 5.26 7.48
C ARG A 145 1.74 6.21 7.82
N TYR A 146 2.90 5.68 8.22
CA TYR A 146 4.08 6.48 8.56
C TYR A 146 4.72 7.10 7.30
N VAL A 147 4.93 6.30 6.25
CA VAL A 147 5.46 6.76 4.96
C VAL A 147 4.52 7.79 4.32
N ALA A 148 3.21 7.56 4.31
CA ALA A 148 2.24 8.55 3.83
C ALA A 148 2.25 9.87 4.61
N ARG A 149 2.58 9.83 5.91
CA ARG A 149 2.72 11.01 6.76
C ARG A 149 4.01 11.76 6.46
N GLU A 150 5.15 11.09 6.35
CA GLU A 150 6.43 11.76 6.13
C GLU A 150 6.62 12.27 4.70
N LEU A 151 5.97 11.65 3.71
CA LEU A 151 5.82 12.26 2.38
C LEU A 151 4.93 13.53 2.43
N SER A 152 3.99 13.63 3.38
CA SER A 152 3.13 14.81 3.54
C SER A 152 3.84 15.95 4.30
N SER A 153 4.63 15.66 5.33
CA SER A 153 5.31 16.67 6.16
C SER A 153 6.26 17.52 5.31
N HIS A 154 7.13 16.86 4.54
CA HIS A 154 8.15 17.51 3.70
C HIS A 154 7.55 18.37 2.57
N SER A 155 6.36 18.06 2.06
CA SER A 155 5.68 18.88 1.04
C SER A 155 5.26 20.29 1.50
N SER A 156 5.32 20.59 2.80
CA SER A 156 4.86 21.85 3.38
C SER A 156 5.97 22.84 3.74
N SER A 157 7.25 22.46 3.57
CA SER A 157 8.42 23.23 4.05
C SER A 157 9.23 23.92 2.94
N THR A 158 8.77 23.91 1.69
CA THR A 158 9.44 24.60 0.57
C THR A 158 9.20 26.11 0.61
N CYS A 159 10.23 26.86 1.00
CA CYS A 159 10.26 28.32 0.85
C CYS A 159 10.16 28.70 -0.65
N PRO A 160 9.37 29.71 -1.06
CA PRO A 160 9.15 30.02 -2.48
C PRO A 160 10.38 30.49 -3.27
N ASP A 161 11.41 30.99 -2.61
CA ASP A 161 12.48 31.79 -3.23
C ASP A 161 13.75 31.00 -3.59
N ASP A 162 13.88 29.72 -3.20
CA ASP A 162 15.10 28.93 -3.43
C ASP A 162 14.96 28.00 -4.64
N TYR A 163 15.64 28.35 -5.75
CA TYR A 163 15.52 27.71 -7.06
C TYR A 163 16.33 26.38 -7.12
N SER A 164 16.06 25.48 -6.19
CA SER A 164 16.74 24.18 -6.08
C SER A 164 16.11 23.15 -7.03
N PRO A 165 16.90 22.43 -7.85
CA PRO A 165 16.38 21.49 -8.82
C PRO A 165 15.86 20.20 -8.16
N ALA A 166 14.55 19.99 -8.30
CA ALA A 166 13.80 18.74 -8.41
C ALA A 166 14.46 17.38 -8.05
N LEU A 167 13.63 16.51 -7.45
CA LEU A 167 13.69 15.03 -7.43
C LEU A 167 14.41 14.28 -6.29
N VAL A 168 15.02 14.93 -5.29
CA VAL A 168 15.39 14.21 -4.05
C VAL A 168 14.11 13.66 -3.38
N SER A 169 14.09 12.36 -3.06
CA SER A 169 13.05 11.75 -2.22
C SER A 169 13.35 12.08 -0.76
N PRO A 170 12.36 12.50 0.07
CA PRO A 170 12.59 12.73 1.49
C PRO A 170 12.79 11.43 2.29
N ILE A 171 12.55 10.28 1.65
CA ILE A 171 12.74 8.94 2.22
C ILE A 171 13.66 8.17 1.26
N SER A 172 14.83 7.76 1.74
CA SER A 172 15.76 6.88 1.02
C SER A 172 15.32 5.41 1.06
N ARG A 173 16.06 4.52 0.38
CA ARG A 173 15.79 3.07 0.46
C ARG A 173 16.09 2.55 1.86
N GLU A 174 17.14 3.09 2.45
CA GLU A 174 17.66 2.78 3.78
C GLU A 174 16.67 3.22 4.86
N ASP A 175 16.13 4.44 4.76
CA ASP A 175 15.02 4.91 5.62
C ASP A 175 13.80 3.99 5.51
N PHE A 176 13.36 3.67 4.29
CA PHE A 176 12.20 2.80 4.08
C PHE A 176 12.42 1.38 4.66
N GLN A 177 13.64 0.84 4.55
CA GLN A 177 14.01 -0.43 5.16
C GLN A 177 13.97 -0.34 6.69
N LEU A 178 14.60 0.67 7.30
CA LEU A 178 14.64 0.88 8.75
C LEU A 178 13.21 1.07 9.32
N PHE A 179 12.37 1.85 8.64
CA PHE A 179 10.96 2.03 9.01
C PHE A 179 10.20 0.69 8.96
N SER A 180 10.42 -0.12 7.93
CA SER A 180 9.77 -1.43 7.77
C SER A 180 10.20 -2.43 8.85
N MET A 181 11.51 -2.54 9.11
CA MET A 181 12.06 -3.39 10.17
C MET A 181 11.53 -2.98 11.55
N THR A 182 11.43 -1.67 11.80
CA THR A 182 10.96 -1.11 13.07
C THR A 182 9.44 -1.25 13.24
N CYS A 183 8.65 -1.10 12.18
CA CYS A 183 7.21 -1.37 12.22
C CYS A 183 6.93 -2.84 12.59
N LEU A 184 7.68 -3.79 12.02
CA LEU A 184 7.58 -5.21 12.40
C LEU A 184 7.90 -5.41 13.89
N TYR A 185 9.00 -4.82 14.38
CA TYR A 185 9.39 -4.88 15.80
C TYR A 185 8.30 -4.34 16.73
N ILE A 186 7.73 -3.16 16.43
CA ILE A 186 6.63 -2.56 17.19
C ILE A 186 5.44 -3.53 17.27
N THR A 187 5.04 -4.13 16.15
CA THR A 187 3.89 -5.05 16.13
C THR A 187 4.14 -6.37 16.85
N VAL A 188 5.34 -6.96 16.75
CA VAL A 188 5.69 -8.15 17.56
C VAL A 188 5.62 -7.81 19.05
N LYS A 189 6.06 -6.63 19.48
CA LYS A 189 5.98 -6.19 20.88
C LYS A 189 4.55 -5.99 21.41
N ILE A 190 3.55 -5.89 20.53
CA ILE A 190 2.15 -5.61 20.86
C ILE A 190 1.27 -6.86 20.74
N LEU A 191 1.48 -7.67 19.70
CA LEU A 191 0.58 -8.77 19.32
C LEU A 191 1.06 -10.14 19.81
N GLU A 192 2.38 -10.37 19.91
CA GLU A 192 2.92 -11.67 20.34
C GLU A 192 2.99 -11.76 21.88
N PRO A 193 2.47 -12.83 22.49
CA PRO A 193 2.55 -13.04 23.94
C PRO A 193 3.99 -13.25 24.42
N TYR A 194 4.19 -13.10 25.72
CA TYR A 194 5.49 -13.37 26.35
C TYR A 194 5.83 -14.87 26.35
N PRO A 195 7.07 -15.30 26.06
CA PRO A 195 8.24 -14.47 25.73
C PRO A 195 8.23 -13.96 24.28
N ARG A 196 8.74 -12.74 24.05
CA ARG A 196 8.84 -12.16 22.71
C ARG A 196 9.69 -13.05 21.81
N LYS A 197 9.15 -13.43 20.65
CA LYS A 197 9.83 -14.25 19.64
C LYS A 197 10.97 -13.48 18.94
N LEU A 198 10.78 -12.18 18.69
CA LEU A 198 11.77 -11.29 18.07
C LEU A 198 12.42 -10.36 19.10
N SER A 199 13.75 -10.30 19.12
CA SER A 199 14.53 -9.40 19.96
C SER A 199 15.14 -8.23 19.16
N LEU A 200 15.70 -7.23 19.84
CA LEU A 200 16.34 -6.09 19.20
C LEU A 200 17.69 -6.49 18.57
N GLU A 201 18.43 -7.35 19.26
CA GLU A 201 19.70 -7.92 18.83
C GLU A 201 19.51 -8.72 17.53
N ALA A 202 18.45 -9.55 17.46
CA ALA A 202 18.11 -10.30 16.26
C ALA A 202 17.81 -9.40 15.05
N LEU A 203 17.22 -8.21 15.25
CA LEU A 203 17.00 -7.24 14.17
C LEU A 203 18.30 -6.58 13.71
N VAL A 204 19.21 -6.26 14.64
CA VAL A 204 20.55 -5.75 14.32
C VAL A 204 21.35 -6.79 13.54
N ASP A 205 21.33 -8.06 13.96
CA ASP A 205 21.96 -9.18 13.26
C ASP A 205 21.37 -9.40 11.86
N MET A 206 20.04 -9.32 11.71
CA MET A 206 19.38 -9.41 10.39
C MET A 206 19.68 -8.21 9.49
N SER A 207 19.91 -7.02 10.06
CA SER A 207 20.47 -5.87 9.31
C SER A 207 21.95 -6.02 8.96
N ARG A 208 22.62 -7.07 9.47
CA ARG A 208 24.07 -7.31 9.40
C ARG A 208 24.89 -6.18 10.03
N GLY A 209 24.35 -5.55 11.07
CA GLY A 209 24.94 -4.39 11.75
C GLY A 209 24.89 -3.09 10.94
N PHE A 210 24.05 -3.00 9.90
CA PHE A 210 23.84 -1.75 9.14
C PHE A 210 23.01 -0.73 9.94
N TYR A 211 22.11 -1.18 10.82
CA TYR A 211 21.40 -0.36 11.80
C TYR A 211 21.85 -0.75 13.21
N THR A 212 22.05 0.24 14.08
CA THR A 212 22.38 0.04 15.50
C THR A 212 21.12 -0.18 16.34
N PRO A 213 21.24 -0.68 17.60
CA PRO A 213 20.12 -0.71 18.54
C PRO A 213 19.49 0.67 18.78
N ASP A 214 20.30 1.73 18.75
CA ASP A 214 19.86 3.10 18.99
C ASP A 214 19.07 3.67 17.79
N ASP A 215 19.48 3.38 16.55
CA ASP A 215 18.73 3.81 15.35
C ASP A 215 17.30 3.24 15.38
N ILE A 216 17.16 1.94 15.65
CA ILE A 216 15.86 1.26 15.76
C ILE A 216 15.05 1.83 16.95
N ALA A 217 15.69 2.17 18.07
CA ALA A 217 15.03 2.75 19.25
C ALA A 217 14.64 4.23 19.10
N VAL A 218 15.29 4.98 18.20
CA VAL A 218 14.92 6.33 17.78
C VAL A 218 13.75 6.25 16.80
N THR A 219 13.90 5.50 15.71
CA THR A 219 12.84 5.29 14.71
C THR A 219 11.56 4.71 15.33
N GLU A 220 11.67 3.82 16.34
CA GLU A 220 10.50 3.32 17.06
C GLU A 220 9.73 4.47 17.71
N ARG A 221 10.43 5.36 18.41
CA ARG A 221 9.84 6.52 19.09
C ARG A 221 9.21 7.49 18.10
N GLU A 222 9.84 7.69 16.96
CA GLU A 222 9.34 8.54 15.87
C GLU A 222 8.04 7.98 15.29
N ILE A 223 8.03 6.71 14.86
CA ILE A 223 6.82 6.03 14.35
C ILE A 223 5.69 6.06 15.38
N MET A 224 5.97 5.69 16.65
CA MET A 224 4.96 5.67 17.70
C MET A 224 4.36 7.06 17.98
N THR A 225 5.18 8.12 17.92
CA THR A 225 4.74 9.51 18.12
C THR A 225 3.97 10.03 16.90
N ALA A 226 4.47 9.75 15.70
CA ALA A 226 3.89 10.15 14.42
C ALA A 226 2.51 9.52 14.14
N LEU A 227 2.30 8.29 14.61
CA LEU A 227 1.01 7.58 14.56
C LEU A 227 0.13 7.86 15.81
N SER A 228 0.55 8.76 16.70
CA SER A 228 -0.13 9.11 17.96
C SER A 228 -0.53 7.88 18.79
N TRP A 229 0.38 6.91 18.90
CA TRP A 229 0.21 5.64 19.63
C TRP A 229 -0.93 4.73 19.14
N HIS A 230 -1.47 4.97 17.93
CA HIS A 230 -2.41 4.07 17.25
C HIS A 230 -1.65 2.95 16.52
N LEU A 231 -1.36 1.88 17.26
CA LEU A 231 -0.42 0.82 16.86
C LEU A 231 -1.05 -0.59 16.78
N HIS A 232 -2.36 -0.72 17.02
CA HIS A 232 -3.09 -2.00 16.94
C HIS A 232 -4.24 -1.89 15.91
N PRO A 233 -3.93 -1.91 14.60
CA PRO A 233 -4.92 -1.78 13.55
C PRO A 233 -5.85 -3.00 13.45
N PRO A 234 -7.14 -2.82 13.15
CA PRO A 234 -8.00 -3.90 12.65
C PRO A 234 -7.43 -4.45 11.33
N THR A 235 -7.11 -5.75 11.31
CA THR A 235 -6.57 -6.43 10.13
C THR A 235 -7.68 -7.05 9.28
N ALA A 236 -7.39 -7.35 8.01
CA ALA A 236 -8.37 -7.99 7.14
C ALA A 236 -8.72 -9.41 7.62
N ILE A 237 -7.74 -10.18 8.10
CA ILE A 237 -7.97 -11.51 8.67
C ILE A 237 -8.76 -11.45 9.99
N GLY A 238 -8.53 -10.41 10.81
CA GLY A 238 -9.33 -10.10 12.00
C GLY A 238 -10.79 -9.82 11.66
N PHE A 239 -11.07 -9.10 10.57
CA PHE A 239 -12.42 -8.93 10.05
C PHE A 239 -13.03 -10.25 9.55
N SER A 240 -12.30 -11.04 8.77
CA SER A 240 -12.76 -12.36 8.30
C SER A 240 -13.16 -13.27 9.47
N ARG A 241 -12.38 -13.31 10.55
CA ARG A 241 -12.68 -14.04 11.79
C ARG A 241 -14.04 -13.65 12.38
N MET A 242 -14.40 -12.36 12.38
CA MET A 242 -15.73 -11.92 12.81
C MET A 242 -16.83 -12.35 11.82
N TYR A 243 -16.56 -12.26 10.51
CA TYR A 243 -17.53 -12.58 9.45
C TYR A 243 -17.91 -14.06 9.40
N TRP A 244 -16.96 -14.99 9.53
CA TRP A 244 -17.32 -16.42 9.59
C TRP A 244 -17.94 -16.81 10.94
N SER A 245 -17.66 -16.09 12.02
CA SER A 245 -18.34 -16.28 13.31
C SER A 245 -19.85 -15.95 13.24
N LEU A 246 -20.25 -14.99 12.38
CA LEU A 246 -21.66 -14.71 12.08
C LEU A 246 -22.37 -15.85 11.31
N LEU A 247 -21.62 -16.76 10.68
CA LEU A 247 -22.16 -17.94 9.99
C LEU A 247 -22.21 -19.16 10.91
N ALA A 248 -21.14 -19.40 11.69
CA ALA A 248 -21.09 -20.49 12.67
C ALA A 248 -22.23 -20.41 13.71
N SER A 249 -22.67 -19.18 14.05
CA SER A 249 -23.85 -18.93 14.90
C SER A 249 -25.18 -19.49 14.37
N THR A 250 -25.27 -19.78 13.07
CA THR A 250 -26.52 -20.17 12.39
C THR A 250 -26.63 -21.68 12.21
N ASP A 251 -25.57 -22.34 11.71
CA ASP A 251 -25.59 -23.78 11.37
C ASP A 251 -24.76 -24.66 12.32
N ALA A 252 -24.27 -24.11 13.45
CA ALA A 252 -23.45 -24.80 14.47
C ALA A 252 -22.21 -25.53 13.93
N THR A 253 -21.77 -25.16 12.73
CA THR A 253 -20.68 -25.79 11.99
C THR A 253 -19.56 -24.76 11.85
N GLU A 254 -18.45 -24.99 12.55
CA GLU A 254 -17.25 -24.16 12.42
C GLU A 254 -16.78 -24.10 10.97
N PRO A 255 -16.24 -22.95 10.49
CA PRO A 255 -15.74 -22.85 9.13
C PRO A 255 -14.61 -23.86 8.90
N SER A 256 -14.71 -24.60 7.80
CA SER A 256 -13.69 -25.57 7.39
C SER A 256 -12.29 -24.94 7.43
N SER A 257 -11.29 -25.70 7.89
CA SER A 257 -9.90 -25.24 7.92
C SER A 257 -9.41 -24.77 6.55
N ALA A 258 -9.95 -25.34 5.46
CA ALA A 258 -9.69 -24.85 4.10
C ALA A 258 -10.18 -23.40 3.89
N VAL A 259 -11.38 -23.04 4.38
CA VAL A 259 -11.92 -21.66 4.29
C VAL A 259 -11.06 -20.71 5.11
N GLN A 260 -10.64 -21.11 6.31
CA GLN A 260 -9.78 -20.29 7.18
C GLN A 260 -8.41 -20.05 6.54
N THR A 261 -7.78 -21.08 5.98
CA THR A 261 -6.50 -20.97 5.25
C THR A 261 -6.63 -20.10 4.00
N THR A 262 -7.66 -20.33 3.17
CA THR A 262 -7.88 -19.53 1.96
C THR A 262 -8.15 -18.06 2.29
N CYS A 263 -8.89 -17.77 3.37
CA CYS A 263 -9.03 -16.40 3.88
C CYS A 263 -7.67 -15.80 4.28
N ALA A 264 -6.86 -16.52 5.04
CA ALA A 264 -5.53 -16.05 5.45
C ALA A 264 -4.67 -15.71 4.22
N THR A 265 -4.54 -16.64 3.26
CA THR A 265 -3.81 -16.43 2.00
C THR A 265 -4.36 -15.23 1.21
N LEU A 266 -5.67 -15.10 1.03
CA LEU A 266 -6.27 -13.96 0.33
C LEU A 266 -5.98 -12.62 1.03
N THR A 267 -6.00 -12.59 2.36
CA THR A 267 -5.66 -11.37 3.12
C THR A 267 -4.16 -11.09 3.14
N GLU A 268 -3.30 -12.11 3.04
CA GLU A 268 -1.85 -11.96 2.91
C GLU A 268 -1.47 -11.39 1.52
N LEU A 269 -2.07 -11.92 0.45
CA LEU A 269 -1.96 -11.39 -0.91
C LEU A 269 -2.44 -9.93 -1.01
N ALA A 270 -3.49 -9.57 -0.25
CA ALA A 270 -3.98 -8.19 -0.17
C ALA A 270 -2.98 -7.26 0.53
N VAL A 271 -2.27 -7.72 1.57
CA VAL A 271 -1.22 -6.91 2.22
C VAL A 271 0.00 -6.77 1.32
N ALA A 272 0.37 -7.82 0.57
CA ALA A 272 1.46 -7.80 -0.39
C ALA A 272 1.23 -6.76 -1.50
N ASN A 273 0.09 -6.85 -2.20
CA ASN A 273 -0.18 -6.04 -3.38
C ASN A 273 -0.50 -4.57 -3.02
N ALA A 274 0.32 -3.67 -3.57
CA ALA A 274 0.21 -2.21 -3.47
C ALA A 274 -1.17 -1.63 -3.85
N GLU A 275 -1.96 -2.31 -4.68
CA GLU A 275 -3.31 -1.86 -5.07
C GLU A 275 -4.30 -1.78 -3.89
N PHE A 276 -4.08 -2.53 -2.80
CA PHE A 276 -4.97 -2.52 -1.63
C PHE A 276 -4.54 -1.58 -0.50
N ILE A 277 -3.48 -0.77 -0.67
CA ILE A 277 -2.90 0.07 0.40
C ILE A 277 -3.96 0.94 1.11
N ASP A 278 -4.90 1.55 0.38
CA ASP A 278 -6.01 2.32 0.95
C ASP A 278 -7.38 1.60 0.88
N SER A 279 -7.40 0.32 0.52
CA SER A 279 -8.60 -0.50 0.60
C SER A 279 -8.95 -0.81 2.07
N PRO A 280 -10.21 -0.60 2.51
CA PRO A 280 -10.61 -0.88 3.89
C PRO A 280 -10.41 -2.37 4.25
N PRO A 281 -9.64 -2.71 5.30
CA PRO A 281 -9.49 -4.08 5.78
C PRO A 281 -10.82 -4.81 6.03
N SER A 282 -11.90 -4.09 6.37
CA SER A 282 -13.26 -4.65 6.45
C SER A 282 -13.78 -5.18 5.11
N LEU A 283 -13.62 -4.41 4.03
CA LEU A 283 -14.03 -4.84 2.69
C LEU A 283 -13.10 -5.94 2.12
N VAL A 284 -11.79 -5.84 2.39
CA VAL A 284 -10.80 -6.86 2.00
C VAL A 284 -11.09 -8.18 2.72
N GLY A 285 -11.32 -8.15 4.04
CA GLY A 285 -11.68 -9.34 4.81
C GLY A 285 -13.01 -9.95 4.37
N LEU A 286 -14.01 -9.12 4.04
CA LEU A 286 -15.29 -9.61 3.53
C LEU A 286 -15.14 -10.26 2.15
N ALA A 287 -14.41 -9.61 1.23
CA ALA A 287 -14.15 -10.16 -0.10
C ALA A 287 -13.38 -11.47 -0.02
N ALA A 288 -12.33 -11.53 0.80
CA ALA A 288 -11.58 -12.75 1.10
C ALA A 288 -12.48 -13.86 1.68
N THR A 289 -13.39 -13.53 2.59
CA THR A 289 -14.33 -14.49 3.20
C THR A 289 -15.31 -15.03 2.15
N VAL A 290 -15.94 -14.17 1.35
CA VAL A 290 -16.89 -14.57 0.29
C VAL A 290 -16.19 -15.39 -0.79
N LEU A 291 -14.96 -15.05 -1.17
CA LEU A 291 -14.14 -15.85 -2.08
C LEU A 291 -13.78 -17.22 -1.49
N ALA A 292 -13.36 -17.29 -0.22
CA ALA A 292 -12.98 -18.55 0.42
C ALA A 292 -14.14 -19.56 0.57
N TYR A 293 -15.39 -19.09 0.61
CA TYR A 293 -16.58 -19.95 0.50
C TYR A 293 -16.95 -20.31 -0.94
N ARG A 294 -16.52 -19.56 -1.95
CA ARG A 294 -16.83 -19.84 -3.37
C ARG A 294 -15.80 -20.72 -4.06
N LEU A 295 -14.54 -20.58 -3.66
CA LEU A 295 -13.44 -21.37 -4.16
C LEU A 295 -13.60 -22.81 -3.65
N PRO A 296 -13.46 -23.84 -4.52
CA PRO A 296 -13.41 -25.21 -4.04
C PRO A 296 -12.18 -25.37 -3.14
N ALA A 297 -12.37 -26.00 -1.97
CA ALA A 297 -11.24 -26.42 -1.15
C ALA A 297 -10.27 -27.24 -2.02
N ASN A 298 -8.97 -26.92 -1.97
CA ASN A 298 -7.97 -27.48 -2.88
C ASN A 298 -7.59 -28.93 -2.47
N THR A 299 -8.57 -29.82 -2.49
CA THR A 299 -8.44 -31.25 -2.20
C THR A 299 -7.72 -31.93 -3.36
N ASN A 300 -6.64 -32.63 -3.07
CA ASN A 300 -5.93 -33.47 -4.02
C ASN A 300 -6.91 -34.35 -4.81
N ALA A 301 -6.78 -34.37 -6.13
CA ALA A 301 -7.85 -34.71 -7.08
C ALA A 301 -8.22 -36.21 -7.16
N HIS A 302 -8.62 -36.83 -6.05
CA HIS A 302 -8.93 -38.25 -5.97
C HIS A 302 -10.32 -38.63 -5.42
N ASP A 303 -11.05 -37.70 -4.79
CA ASP A 303 -12.43 -37.90 -4.31
C ASP A 303 -13.37 -36.86 -4.97
N THR A 304 -13.98 -37.19 -6.11
CA THR A 304 -14.86 -36.27 -6.86
C THR A 304 -16.34 -36.36 -6.50
N ASP A 305 -16.81 -37.51 -6.01
CA ASP A 305 -18.22 -37.88 -6.13
C ASP A 305 -19.11 -37.43 -4.94
N GLN A 306 -18.55 -36.73 -3.95
CA GLN A 306 -19.30 -36.12 -2.84
C GLN A 306 -19.35 -34.58 -2.89
N ASN A 307 -18.57 -33.93 -3.76
CA ASN A 307 -18.27 -32.49 -3.66
C ASN A 307 -19.45 -31.57 -4.04
N GLY A 308 -20.43 -32.07 -4.81
CA GLY A 308 -21.57 -31.27 -5.27
C GLY A 308 -22.47 -30.73 -4.15
N CYS A 309 -22.58 -31.45 -3.03
CA CYS A 309 -23.33 -30.97 -1.86
C CYS A 309 -22.58 -29.86 -1.12
N SER A 310 -21.27 -30.03 -0.92
CA SER A 310 -20.41 -29.09 -0.22
C SER A 310 -20.36 -27.71 -0.90
N ALA A 311 -20.15 -27.69 -2.22
CA ALA A 311 -20.11 -26.45 -3.00
C ALA A 311 -21.44 -25.67 -2.95
N ALA A 312 -22.58 -26.36 -2.97
CA ALA A 312 -23.90 -25.73 -2.85
C ALA A 312 -24.15 -25.13 -1.45
N VAL A 313 -23.66 -25.79 -0.39
CA VAL A 313 -23.70 -25.26 0.98
C VAL A 313 -22.82 -24.02 1.12
N HIS A 314 -21.60 -24.03 0.61
CA HIS A 314 -20.70 -22.88 0.77
C HIS A 314 -21.14 -21.64 -0.04
N GLU A 315 -21.67 -21.78 -1.26
CA GLU A 315 -22.28 -20.65 -1.99
C GLU A 315 -23.57 -20.15 -1.29
N ALA A 316 -24.31 -21.01 -0.59
CA ALA A 316 -25.41 -20.56 0.27
C ALA A 316 -24.91 -19.76 1.49
N GLN A 317 -23.82 -20.19 2.12
CA GLN A 317 -23.16 -19.46 3.22
C GLN A 317 -22.62 -18.10 2.77
N ALA A 318 -22.00 -18.03 1.58
CA ALA A 318 -21.54 -16.77 0.97
C ALA A 318 -22.70 -15.78 0.74
N ARG A 319 -23.86 -16.26 0.24
CA ARG A 319 -25.07 -15.45 0.06
C ARG A 319 -25.68 -15.01 1.40
N LEU A 320 -25.71 -15.89 2.39
CA LEU A 320 -26.20 -15.57 3.74
C LEU A 320 -25.35 -14.48 4.40
N LEU A 321 -24.02 -14.54 4.26
CA LEU A 321 -23.11 -13.54 4.78
C LEU A 321 -23.36 -12.16 4.16
N LEU A 322 -23.48 -12.10 2.83
CA LEU A 322 -23.78 -10.86 2.11
C LEU A 322 -25.17 -10.31 2.50
N ALA A 323 -26.16 -11.18 2.73
CA ALA A 323 -27.49 -10.76 3.20
C ALA A 323 -27.46 -10.20 4.63
N LYS A 324 -26.72 -10.83 5.57
CA LYS A 324 -26.54 -10.31 6.94
C LYS A 324 -25.79 -8.98 6.97
N LEU A 325 -24.81 -8.79 6.08
CA LEU A 325 -23.94 -7.61 6.05
C LEU A 325 -24.39 -6.50 5.07
N ALA A 326 -25.48 -6.69 4.32
CA ALA A 326 -25.94 -5.73 3.32
C ALA A 326 -26.01 -4.27 3.81
N PRO A 327 -26.50 -3.94 5.03
CA PRO A 327 -26.51 -2.55 5.52
C PRO A 327 -25.13 -1.90 5.71
N LEU A 328 -24.07 -2.71 5.83
CA LEU A 328 -22.68 -2.25 5.91
C LEU A 328 -22.01 -2.17 4.53
N VAL A 329 -22.43 -3.03 3.60
CA VAL A 329 -21.82 -3.21 2.27
C VAL A 329 -22.45 -2.30 1.21
N GLU A 330 -23.76 -2.09 1.22
CA GLU A 330 -24.49 -1.27 0.24
C GLU A 330 -23.86 0.14 0.05
N PRO A 331 -23.48 0.89 1.10
CA PRO A 331 -22.82 2.20 0.95
C PRO A 331 -21.43 2.16 0.29
N GLN A 332 -20.82 0.98 0.14
CA GLN A 332 -19.50 0.76 -0.43
C GLN A 332 -19.49 -0.31 -1.55
N ALA A 333 -20.65 -0.66 -2.10
CA ALA A 333 -20.79 -1.83 -2.98
C ALA A 333 -19.88 -1.81 -4.22
N GLN A 334 -19.61 -0.64 -4.80
CA GLN A 334 -18.66 -0.48 -5.91
C GLN A 334 -17.22 -0.80 -5.49
N GLN A 335 -16.79 -0.32 -4.32
CA GLN A 335 -15.46 -0.57 -3.77
C GLN A 335 -15.31 -2.05 -3.38
N PHE A 336 -16.33 -2.65 -2.77
CA PHE A 336 -16.37 -4.07 -2.49
C PHE A 336 -16.24 -4.92 -3.76
N HIS A 337 -16.97 -4.59 -4.83
CA HIS A 337 -16.91 -5.35 -6.08
C HIS A 337 -15.52 -5.27 -6.75
N ALA A 338 -14.89 -4.09 -6.77
CA ALA A 338 -13.54 -3.92 -7.29
C ALA A 338 -12.52 -4.79 -6.51
N ILE A 339 -12.52 -4.68 -5.17
CA ILE A 339 -11.66 -5.47 -4.28
C ILE A 339 -11.89 -6.98 -4.48
N TYR A 340 -13.15 -7.42 -4.57
CA TYR A 340 -13.50 -8.82 -4.82
C TYR A 340 -12.89 -9.31 -6.14
N THR A 341 -13.08 -8.61 -7.26
CA THR A 341 -12.59 -9.04 -8.57
C THR A 341 -11.06 -8.96 -8.69
N GLN A 342 -10.41 -8.00 -8.01
CA GLN A 342 -8.94 -7.97 -7.91
C GLN A 342 -8.40 -9.18 -7.13
N LEU A 343 -8.99 -9.54 -5.98
CA LEU A 343 -8.58 -10.71 -5.19
C LEU A 343 -8.87 -12.04 -5.91
N GLU A 344 -10.00 -12.13 -6.62
CA GLU A 344 -10.36 -13.29 -7.46
C GLU A 344 -9.31 -13.51 -8.58
N ALA A 345 -8.87 -12.42 -9.23
CA ALA A 345 -7.81 -12.47 -10.23
C ALA A 345 -6.44 -12.82 -9.64
N LEU A 346 -6.10 -12.31 -8.45
CA LEU A 346 -4.80 -12.59 -7.80
C LEU A 346 -4.68 -14.01 -7.24
N TYR A 347 -5.79 -14.67 -6.93
CA TYR A 347 -5.82 -16.07 -6.48
C TYR A 347 -5.93 -17.07 -7.65
N GLY A 348 -6.40 -16.62 -8.82
CA GLY A 348 -6.58 -17.46 -10.01
C GLY A 348 -5.36 -17.56 -10.94
N ASN A 349 -4.24 -16.91 -10.61
CA ASN A 349 -2.96 -16.93 -11.36
C ASN A 349 -1.85 -17.65 -10.58
#